data_AF-A0A2C9CBS6-F1
#
_entry.id   AF-A0A2C9CBS6-F1
#
_cell.length_a   1.000
_cell.length_b   1.000
_cell.length_c   1.000
_cell.angle_alpha   90.00
_cell.angle_beta   90.00
_cell.angle_gamma   90.00
#
_symmetry.space_group_name_H-M   'P 1'
#
loop_
_entity.id
_entity.type
_entity.pdbx_description
1 polymer ?
#
loop_
_entity_poly.entity_id
_entity_poly.type
_entity_poly.pdbx_seq_one_letter_code
_entity_poly.pdbx_strand_id
1 'polypeptide(L)'
;MFIVEESSALNGNTDFEINVSRAKDLIEKDDWGMAFKYLKAAVDADPNYAEGFNLLGIYYTRNHNYSEAIENFRQALHIDFDLIDVHYNLAFLYMDREEYSMALSHFKEVVVANPEDADTYNLMGICCAKNGNEEDAKAFFAESLRLQPDSTSAAVNISKLLIKSNEISKAKGILLYFMKKEIANYEVHYLLGIVYKGEEDYPRAMHHLREAVLEDTNNAEAYNLLGECCLKTDFDKQAESFFVMAIRLDTAYLDAYYNLGRLYYKQQKYDDAVHILEEYVRTKEATDFVDSLWSENKVGDEAVPLYNLLGNCYKVTNNPAKARKMWEKSLSIQPDQQDIKENVSGLSQTAQMHKRISLVID
;
A
#
# COMPACT_ATOMS: atom_id res chain seq x y z
N MET A 1 -4.95 58.27 17.20
CA MET A 1 -3.90 58.15 16.18
C MET A 1 -2.56 58.26 16.91
N PHE A 2 -2.07 57.16 17.44
CA PHE A 2 -0.71 57.03 17.93
C PHE A 2 -0.14 55.82 17.21
N ILE A 3 0.57 56.12 16.13
CA ILE A 3 1.54 55.21 15.52
C ILE A 3 2.75 55.32 16.45
N VAL A 4 3.02 54.26 17.21
CA VAL A 4 4.33 54.06 17.83
C VAL A 4 4.83 52.72 17.30
N GLU A 5 5.81 52.88 16.42
CA GLU A 5 6.64 51.93 15.69
C GLU A 5 6.88 50.57 16.37
N GLU A 6 6.46 49.51 15.68
CA GLU A 6 7.11 48.19 15.67
C GLU A 6 8.53 48.35 15.12
N SER A 7 9.53 48.64 15.96
CA SER A 7 10.94 48.65 15.51
C SER A 7 11.95 48.66 16.67
N SER A 8 11.86 47.76 17.66
CA SER A 8 12.88 47.73 18.73
C SER A 8 13.20 46.36 19.38
N ALA A 9 13.25 45.25 18.63
CA ALA A 9 13.66 43.96 19.21
C ALA A 9 14.59 43.09 18.36
N LEU A 10 15.22 43.62 17.30
CA LEU A 10 16.25 42.91 16.54
C LEU A 10 17.68 43.38 16.84
N ASN A 11 17.85 44.37 17.72
CA ASN A 11 19.16 44.86 18.13
C ASN A 11 19.46 44.43 19.56
N GLY A 12 20.31 43.39 19.70
CA GLY A 12 21.02 43.13 20.95
C GLY A 12 20.75 41.79 21.61
N ASN A 13 21.08 40.68 20.96
CA ASN A 13 21.85 39.63 21.63
C ASN A 13 22.61 38.81 20.58
N THR A 14 23.94 38.91 20.61
CA THR A 14 24.93 38.00 20.00
C THR A 14 24.88 36.59 20.61
N ASP A 15 23.80 36.27 21.31
CA ASP A 15 23.61 35.05 22.07
C ASP A 15 22.69 34.14 21.26
N PHE A 16 23.31 33.31 20.42
CA PHE A 16 22.64 32.37 19.52
C PHE A 16 21.69 31.43 20.29
N GLU A 17 21.99 31.11 21.54
CA GLU A 17 21.16 30.28 22.43
C GLU A 17 19.81 30.95 22.72
N ILE A 18 19.80 32.26 22.99
CA ILE A 18 18.55 33.01 23.24
C ILE A 18 17.69 33.04 21.99
N ASN A 19 18.29 33.21 20.81
CA ASN A 19 17.55 33.20 19.55
C ASN A 19 16.90 31.83 19.30
N VAL A 20 17.60 30.74 19.58
CA VAL A 20 17.03 29.39 19.46
C VAL A 20 15.97 29.10 20.51
N SER A 21 16.16 29.52 21.76
CA SER A 21 15.11 29.43 22.78
C SER A 21 13.84 30.17 22.35
N ARG A 22 13.96 31.38 21.81
CA ARG A 22 12.80 32.13 21.26
C ARG A 22 12.17 31.42 20.07
N ALA A 23 12.98 30.85 19.19
CA ALA A 23 12.49 30.10 18.05
C ALA A 23 11.67 28.88 18.49
N LYS A 24 12.12 28.14 19.52
CA LYS A 24 11.37 27.02 20.09
C LYS A 24 10.02 27.47 20.65
N ASP A 25 9.97 28.55 21.43
CA ASP A 25 8.72 29.10 21.97
C ASP A 25 7.73 29.51 20.86
N LEU A 26 8.25 29.96 19.71
CA LEU A 26 7.44 30.32 18.54
C LEU A 26 6.97 29.09 17.76
N ILE A 27 7.81 28.06 17.64
CA ILE A 27 7.46 26.76 17.07
C ILE A 27 6.29 26.13 17.84
N GLU A 28 6.32 26.18 19.17
CA GLU A 28 5.22 25.70 20.02
C GLU A 28 3.91 26.48 19.78
N LYS A 29 4.01 27.73 19.35
CA LYS A 29 2.87 28.60 18.99
C LYS A 29 2.50 28.53 17.50
N ASP A 30 3.12 27.62 16.74
CA ASP A 30 2.99 27.46 15.30
C ASP A 30 3.37 28.71 14.47
N ASP A 31 4.14 29.65 15.05
CA ASP A 31 4.69 30.82 14.36
C ASP A 31 6.06 30.50 13.74
N TRP A 32 6.02 29.65 12.71
CA TRP A 32 7.23 29.21 12.00
C TRP A 32 7.92 30.33 11.21
N GLY A 33 7.17 31.34 10.77
CA GLY A 33 7.71 32.46 10.02
C GLY A 33 8.63 33.33 10.88
N MET A 34 8.23 33.61 12.13
CA MET A 34 9.09 34.31 13.07
C MET A 34 10.18 33.41 13.64
N ALA A 35 9.88 32.13 13.91
CA ALA A 35 10.88 31.16 14.36
C ALA A 35 12.05 31.07 13.37
N PHE A 36 11.77 30.99 12.07
CA PHE A 36 12.80 30.97 11.02
C PHE A 36 13.76 32.16 11.09
N LYS A 37 13.22 33.38 11.31
CA LYS A 37 14.06 34.59 11.44
C LYS A 37 15.03 34.48 12.61
N TYR A 38 14.56 34.00 13.76
CA TYR A 38 15.41 33.80 14.94
C TYR A 38 16.42 32.66 14.73
N LEU A 39 16.02 31.55 14.11
CA LEU A 39 16.94 30.44 13.79
C LEU A 39 18.05 30.88 12.83
N LYS A 40 17.70 31.64 11.78
CA LYS A 40 18.70 32.22 10.87
C LYS A 40 19.66 33.16 11.59
N ALA A 41 19.14 34.05 12.43
CA ALA A 41 19.97 34.93 13.24
C ALA A 41 20.89 34.16 14.20
N ALA A 42 20.45 33.00 14.73
CA ALA A 42 21.26 32.15 15.60
C ALA A 42 22.44 31.52 14.84
N VAL A 43 22.19 30.87 13.70
CA VAL A 43 23.28 30.21 12.93
C VAL A 43 24.19 31.21 12.21
N ASP A 44 23.69 32.41 11.89
CA ASP A 44 24.52 33.49 11.35
C ASP A 44 25.42 34.11 12.45
N ALA A 45 24.96 34.09 13.71
CA ALA A 45 25.74 34.54 14.87
C ALA A 45 26.78 33.50 15.32
N ASP A 46 26.44 32.21 15.28
CA ASP A 46 27.38 31.10 15.50
C ASP A 46 27.20 29.97 14.47
N PRO A 47 28.07 29.92 13.45
CA PRO A 47 28.08 28.84 12.46
C PRO A 47 28.47 27.47 13.00
N ASN A 48 28.87 27.34 14.26
CA ASN A 48 29.15 26.06 14.93
C ASN A 48 28.02 25.66 15.91
N TYR A 49 26.83 26.23 15.79
CA TYR A 49 25.70 25.87 16.64
C TYR A 49 24.79 24.82 16.01
N ALA A 50 25.09 23.55 16.28
CA ALA A 50 24.44 22.40 15.66
C ALA A 50 22.91 22.35 15.87
N GLU A 51 22.44 22.72 17.07
CA GLU A 51 21.01 22.74 17.39
C GLU A 51 20.23 23.76 16.54
N GLY A 52 20.83 24.92 16.25
CA GLY A 52 20.23 25.91 15.36
C GLY A 52 20.06 25.37 13.94
N PHE A 53 21.07 24.67 13.42
CA PHE A 53 20.98 23.98 12.13
C PHE A 53 19.96 22.83 12.13
N ASN A 54 19.87 22.04 13.21
CA ASN A 54 18.84 21.01 13.34
C ASN A 54 17.43 21.59 13.23
N LEU A 55 17.14 22.68 13.97
CA LEU A 55 15.83 23.34 13.94
C LEU A 55 15.54 24.01 12.59
N LEU A 56 16.54 24.54 11.89
CA LEU A 56 16.38 25.00 10.50
C LEU A 56 16.04 23.83 9.58
N GLY A 57 16.70 22.67 9.75
CA GLY A 57 16.38 21.44 9.02
C GLY A 57 14.91 21.06 9.19
N ILE A 58 14.41 21.04 10.42
CA ILE A 58 13.00 20.77 10.74
C ILE A 58 12.07 21.80 10.07
N TYR A 59 12.40 23.09 10.12
CA TYR A 59 11.63 24.15 9.45
C TYR A 59 11.54 23.90 7.94
N TYR A 60 12.65 23.54 7.28
CA TYR A 60 12.65 23.28 5.85
C TYR A 60 11.90 22.00 5.49
N THR A 61 11.99 20.93 6.30
CA THR A 61 11.20 19.70 6.14
C THR A 61 9.71 20.00 6.17
N ARG A 62 9.24 20.79 7.15
CA ARG A 62 7.82 21.19 7.27
C ARG A 62 7.32 21.97 6.05
N ASN A 63 8.19 22.73 5.40
CA ASN A 63 7.87 23.48 4.19
C ASN A 63 8.11 22.69 2.88
N HIS A 64 8.36 21.38 2.97
CA HIS A 64 8.68 20.50 1.84
C HIS A 64 9.93 20.92 1.03
N ASN A 65 10.79 21.76 1.61
CA ASN A 65 12.08 22.17 1.03
C ASN A 65 13.17 21.18 1.42
N TYR A 66 13.06 19.96 0.88
CA TYR A 66 13.87 18.82 1.34
C TYR A 66 15.38 18.97 1.09
N SER A 67 15.78 19.70 0.04
CA SER A 67 17.19 19.93 -0.25
C SER A 67 17.86 20.80 0.83
N GLU A 68 17.22 21.90 1.21
CA GLU A 68 17.66 22.78 2.28
C GLU A 68 17.60 22.08 3.63
N ALA A 69 16.58 21.24 3.87
CA ALA A 69 16.48 20.46 5.10
C ALA A 69 17.69 19.54 5.28
N ILE A 70 18.01 18.74 4.25
CA ILE A 70 19.17 17.83 4.26
C ILE A 70 20.47 18.60 4.49
N GLU A 71 20.66 19.74 3.83
CA GLU A 71 21.88 20.53 4.00
C GLU A 71 22.02 21.02 5.44
N ASN A 72 20.96 21.56 6.04
CA ASN A 72 21.00 22.02 7.43
C ASN A 72 21.24 20.86 8.41
N PHE A 73 20.60 19.70 8.22
CA PHE A 73 20.89 18.53 9.05
C PHE A 73 22.33 18.02 8.89
N ARG A 74 22.89 18.06 7.67
CA ARG A 74 24.30 17.71 7.43
C ARG A 74 25.25 18.69 8.11
N GLN A 75 24.95 19.98 8.10
CA GLN A 75 25.73 20.97 8.85
C GLN A 75 25.67 20.69 10.36
N ALA A 76 24.49 20.37 10.90
CA ALA A 76 24.34 19.97 12.29
C ALA A 76 25.22 18.76 12.64
N LEU A 77 25.19 17.69 11.82
CA LEU A 77 26.02 16.49 12.02
C LEU A 77 27.51 16.72 11.73
N HIS A 78 27.87 17.72 10.94
CA HIS A 78 29.27 18.11 10.73
C HIS A 78 29.86 18.74 11.98
N ILE A 79 29.05 19.52 12.70
CA ILE A 79 29.42 20.18 13.95
C ILE A 79 29.42 19.18 15.11
N ASP A 80 28.34 18.40 15.24
CA ASP A 80 28.18 17.39 16.27
C ASP A 80 27.54 16.13 15.66
N PHE A 81 28.37 15.12 15.41
CA PHE A 81 27.96 13.87 14.80
C PHE A 81 27.06 13.03 15.72
N ASP A 82 27.17 13.19 17.04
CA ASP A 82 26.46 12.35 18.00
C ASP A 82 25.04 12.86 18.29
N LEU A 83 24.55 13.83 17.50
CA LEU A 83 23.17 14.33 17.58
C LEU A 83 22.17 13.31 17.03
N ILE A 84 21.77 12.39 17.89
CA ILE A 84 20.85 11.29 17.57
C ILE A 84 19.50 11.80 17.01
N ASP A 85 18.98 12.92 17.53
CA ASP A 85 17.76 13.54 17.00
C ASP A 85 17.90 13.94 15.53
N VAL A 86 19.09 14.40 15.10
CA VAL A 86 19.35 14.76 13.70
C VAL A 86 19.43 13.53 12.82
N HIS A 87 20.06 12.44 13.31
CA HIS A 87 20.03 11.16 12.61
C HIS A 87 18.60 10.64 12.43
N TYR A 88 17.77 10.72 13.47
CA TYR A 88 16.35 10.37 13.39
C TYR A 88 15.63 11.23 12.34
N ASN A 89 15.78 12.56 12.39
CA ASN A 89 15.15 13.49 11.44
C ASN A 89 15.56 13.23 9.98
N LEU A 90 16.85 12.99 9.72
CA LEU A 90 17.34 12.63 8.39
C LEU A 90 16.77 11.29 7.93
N ALA A 91 16.69 10.30 8.82
CA ALA A 91 16.15 9.00 8.49
C ALA A 91 14.69 9.08 8.02
N PHE A 92 13.84 9.79 8.76
CA PHE A 92 12.45 10.05 8.36
C PHE A 92 12.35 10.82 7.05
N LEU A 93 13.15 11.88 6.88
CA LEU A 93 13.16 12.66 5.64
C LEU A 93 13.55 11.80 4.42
N TYR A 94 14.51 10.89 4.59
CA TYR A 94 14.87 9.94 3.53
C TYR A 94 13.77 8.88 3.30
N MET A 95 13.04 8.44 4.34
CA MET A 95 11.87 7.57 4.15
C MET A 95 10.76 8.26 3.34
N ASP A 96 10.45 9.52 3.63
CA ASP A 96 9.44 10.31 2.90
C ASP A 96 9.82 10.51 1.43
N ARG A 97 11.12 10.45 1.12
CA ARG A 97 11.67 10.49 -0.24
C ARG A 97 11.87 9.12 -0.87
N GLU A 98 11.45 8.05 -0.20
CA GLU A 98 11.64 6.66 -0.62
C GLU A 98 13.12 6.25 -0.79
N GLU A 99 14.04 6.98 -0.17
CA GLU A 99 15.49 6.73 -0.17
C GLU A 99 15.87 5.80 0.99
N TYR A 100 15.27 4.61 1.02
CA TYR A 100 15.30 3.69 2.16
C TYR A 100 16.71 3.24 2.59
N SER A 101 17.66 3.15 1.66
CA SER A 101 19.05 2.81 1.98
C SER A 101 19.75 3.90 2.80
N MET A 102 19.47 5.18 2.50
CA MET A 102 19.99 6.31 3.27
C MET A 102 19.31 6.39 4.63
N ALA A 103 17.98 6.21 4.68
CA ALA A 103 17.24 6.15 5.93
C ALA A 103 17.79 5.07 6.87
N LEU A 104 18.02 3.87 6.35
CA LEU A 104 18.60 2.75 7.10
C LEU A 104 19.98 3.09 7.69
N SER A 105 20.84 3.81 6.96
CA SER A 105 22.15 4.21 7.49
C SER A 105 22.04 5.13 8.71
N HIS A 106 21.09 6.08 8.71
CA HIS A 106 20.89 6.96 9.85
C HIS A 106 20.18 6.28 11.03
N PHE A 107 19.22 5.40 10.79
CA PHE A 107 18.65 4.59 11.88
C PHE A 107 19.68 3.64 12.52
N LYS A 108 20.69 3.20 11.78
CA LYS A 108 21.81 2.43 12.36
C LYS A 108 22.58 3.25 13.41
N GLU A 109 22.81 4.54 13.17
CA GLU A 109 23.45 5.41 14.16
C GLU A 109 22.57 5.58 15.41
N VAL A 110 21.25 5.67 15.23
CA VAL A 110 20.29 5.74 16.36
C VAL A 110 20.36 4.50 17.25
N VAL A 111 20.38 3.29 16.67
CA VAL A 111 20.49 2.04 17.47
C VAL A 111 21.88 1.79 18.04
N VAL A 112 22.93 2.38 17.46
CA VAL A 112 24.27 2.36 18.08
C VAL A 112 24.25 3.15 19.39
N ALA A 113 23.57 4.28 19.43
CA ALA A 113 23.42 5.10 20.63
C ALA A 113 22.39 4.53 21.62
N ASN A 114 21.29 3.96 21.13
CA ASN A 114 20.27 3.30 21.94
C ASN A 114 19.92 1.90 21.39
N PRO A 115 20.66 0.85 21.81
CA PRO A 115 20.44 -0.51 21.35
C PRO A 115 19.12 -1.15 21.80
N GLU A 116 18.36 -0.51 22.69
CA GLU A 116 17.08 -1.03 23.19
C GLU A 116 15.86 -0.33 22.55
N ASP A 117 16.08 0.52 21.54
CA ASP A 117 15.01 1.20 20.81
C ASP A 117 14.28 0.26 19.84
N ALA A 118 13.23 -0.40 20.35
CA ALA A 118 12.39 -1.30 19.58
C ALA A 118 11.70 -0.63 18.37
N ASP A 119 11.34 0.66 18.48
CA ASP A 119 10.66 1.39 17.41
C ASP A 119 11.61 1.65 16.24
N THR A 120 12.86 2.01 16.52
CA THR A 120 13.88 2.17 15.48
C THR A 120 14.17 0.85 14.76
N TYR A 121 14.23 -0.29 15.46
CA TYR A 121 14.32 -1.58 14.79
C TYR A 121 13.12 -1.87 13.87
N ASN A 122 11.90 -1.51 14.27
CA ASN A 122 10.75 -1.62 13.38
C ASN A 122 10.89 -0.71 12.14
N LEU A 123 11.36 0.53 12.29
CA LEU A 123 11.61 1.45 11.18
C LEU A 123 12.70 0.94 10.22
N MET A 124 13.78 0.35 10.74
CA MET A 124 14.81 -0.31 9.95
C MET A 124 14.24 -1.49 9.16
N GLY A 125 13.35 -2.28 9.78
CA GLY A 125 12.62 -3.36 9.10
C GLY A 125 11.77 -2.85 7.94
N ILE A 126 11.05 -1.73 8.12
CA ILE A 126 10.26 -1.08 7.07
C ILE A 126 11.18 -0.64 5.91
N CYS A 127 12.32 0.00 6.22
CA CYS A 127 13.29 0.41 5.20
C CYS A 127 13.79 -0.79 4.39
N CYS A 128 14.18 -1.88 5.04
CA CYS A 128 14.62 -3.10 4.36
C CYS A 128 13.53 -3.71 3.49
N ALA A 129 12.29 -3.79 3.99
CA ALA A 129 11.17 -4.37 3.26
C ALA A 129 10.86 -3.56 1.98
N LYS A 130 10.85 -2.23 2.08
CA LYS A 130 10.62 -1.32 0.95
C LYS A 130 11.77 -1.34 -0.06
N ASN A 131 12.99 -1.59 0.40
CA ASN A 131 14.17 -1.76 -0.46
C ASN A 131 14.29 -3.18 -1.06
N GLY A 132 13.31 -4.07 -0.83
CA GLY A 132 13.29 -5.45 -1.35
C GLY A 132 14.15 -6.45 -0.56
N ASN A 133 14.76 -6.04 0.55
CA ASN A 133 15.60 -6.88 1.40
C ASN A 133 14.76 -7.57 2.48
N GLU A 134 13.93 -8.54 2.08
CA GLU A 134 12.92 -9.15 2.96
C GLU A 134 13.50 -9.90 4.17
N GLU A 135 14.64 -10.58 4.02
CA GLU A 135 15.25 -11.33 5.13
C GLU A 135 15.81 -10.39 6.22
N ASP A 136 16.47 -9.31 5.83
CA ASP A 136 16.92 -8.28 6.77
C ASP A 136 15.72 -7.61 7.46
N ALA A 137 14.63 -7.38 6.72
CA ALA A 137 13.41 -6.83 7.28
C ALA A 137 12.82 -7.73 8.38
N LYS A 138 12.70 -9.04 8.11
CA LYS A 138 12.25 -10.01 9.11
C LYS A 138 13.14 -10.01 10.35
N ALA A 139 14.46 -9.92 10.17
CA ALA A 139 15.41 -9.88 11.29
C ALA A 139 15.20 -8.64 12.17
N PHE A 140 15.05 -7.45 11.57
CA PHE A 140 14.82 -6.22 12.33
C PHE A 140 13.45 -6.19 13.01
N PHE A 141 12.39 -6.67 12.36
CA PHE A 141 11.08 -6.79 13.03
C PHE A 141 11.10 -7.80 14.17
N ALA A 142 11.85 -8.91 14.02
CA ALA A 142 12.01 -9.88 15.10
C ALA A 142 12.77 -9.29 16.29
N GLU A 143 13.77 -8.45 16.05
CA GLU A 143 14.51 -7.76 17.11
C GLU A 143 13.64 -6.70 17.81
N SER A 144 12.84 -5.95 17.06
CA SER A 144 11.82 -5.05 17.62
C SER A 144 10.86 -5.80 18.55
N LEU A 145 10.33 -6.96 18.12
CA LEU A 145 9.48 -7.81 18.97
C LEU A 145 10.20 -8.44 20.15
N ARG A 146 11.50 -8.70 20.04
CA ARG A 146 12.30 -9.22 21.15
C ARG A 146 12.44 -8.18 22.26
N LEU A 147 12.65 -6.92 21.89
CA LEU A 147 12.77 -5.78 22.80
C LEU A 147 11.41 -5.35 23.36
N GLN A 148 10.39 -5.31 22.49
CA GLN A 148 9.02 -4.95 22.83
C GLN A 148 8.02 -6.02 22.34
N PRO A 149 7.75 -7.05 23.17
CA PRO A 149 6.90 -8.18 22.78
C PRO A 149 5.42 -7.86 22.53
N ASP A 150 4.97 -6.65 22.85
CA ASP A 150 3.61 -6.16 22.63
C ASP A 150 3.50 -5.17 21.45
N SER A 151 4.59 -4.95 20.70
CA SER A 151 4.59 -4.10 19.51
C SER A 151 3.74 -4.72 18.39
N THR A 152 2.49 -4.27 18.30
CA THR A 152 1.53 -4.75 17.30
C THR A 152 1.99 -4.39 15.88
N SER A 153 2.59 -3.21 15.69
CA SER A 153 3.14 -2.79 14.40
C SER A 153 4.24 -3.73 13.91
N ALA A 154 5.19 -4.10 14.78
CA ALA A 154 6.25 -5.05 14.41
C ALA A 154 5.68 -6.45 14.12
N ALA A 155 4.71 -6.92 14.93
CA ALA A 155 4.02 -8.19 14.73
C ALA A 155 3.27 -8.27 13.40
N VAL A 156 2.56 -7.20 13.04
CA VAL A 156 1.85 -7.07 11.77
C VAL A 156 2.84 -7.06 10.60
N ASN A 157 3.90 -6.25 10.69
CA ASN A 157 4.89 -6.12 9.61
C ASN A 157 5.62 -7.43 9.34
N ILE A 158 6.11 -8.13 10.37
CA ILE A 158 6.74 -9.43 10.18
C ILE A 158 5.76 -10.48 9.67
N SER A 159 4.51 -10.47 10.14
CA SER A 159 3.49 -11.43 9.71
C SER A 159 3.12 -11.26 8.24
N LYS A 160 3.03 -10.01 7.74
CA LYS A 160 2.84 -9.72 6.31
C LYS A 160 3.96 -10.35 5.46
N LEU A 161 5.21 -10.20 5.86
CA LEU A 161 6.35 -10.80 5.15
C LEU A 161 6.35 -12.33 5.22
N LEU A 162 6.03 -12.90 6.39
CA LEU A 162 5.93 -14.36 6.56
C LEU A 162 4.81 -14.97 5.72
N ILE A 163 3.66 -14.28 5.59
CA ILE A 163 2.57 -14.72 4.72
C ILE A 163 3.02 -14.68 3.26
N LYS A 164 3.68 -13.59 2.84
CA LYS A 164 4.22 -13.45 1.48
C LYS A 164 5.26 -14.53 1.14
N SER A 165 6.11 -14.92 2.08
CA SER A 165 7.09 -16.00 1.90
C SER A 165 6.51 -17.41 2.13
N ASN A 166 5.18 -17.54 2.27
CA ASN A 166 4.47 -18.79 2.52
C ASN A 166 4.87 -19.50 3.82
N GLU A 167 5.39 -18.77 4.80
CA GLU A 167 5.73 -19.24 6.16
C GLU A 167 4.51 -19.14 7.11
N ILE A 168 3.37 -19.65 6.64
CA ILE A 168 2.04 -19.46 7.25
C ILE A 168 2.00 -19.85 8.74
N SER A 169 2.64 -20.98 9.11
CA SER A 169 2.66 -21.45 10.49
C SER A 169 3.33 -20.48 11.46
N LYS A 170 4.39 -19.78 11.03
CA LYS A 170 5.09 -18.79 11.86
C LYS A 170 4.24 -17.53 12.03
N ALA A 171 3.67 -17.02 10.94
CA ALA A 171 2.76 -15.86 10.98
C ALA A 171 1.58 -16.14 11.92
N LYS A 172 0.92 -17.29 11.76
CA LYS A 172 -0.19 -17.70 12.62
C LYS A 172 0.20 -17.76 14.10
N GLY A 173 1.39 -18.28 14.43
CA GLY A 173 1.88 -18.35 15.81
C GLY A 173 2.00 -16.96 16.45
N ILE A 174 2.57 -15.99 15.73
CA ILE A 174 2.70 -14.60 16.17
C ILE A 174 1.33 -13.98 16.37
N LEU A 175 0.45 -14.07 15.36
CA LEU A 175 -0.87 -13.43 15.40
C LEU A 175 -1.75 -14.01 16.51
N LEU A 176 -1.73 -15.34 16.72
CA LEU A 176 -2.47 -15.97 17.82
C LEU A 176 -1.92 -15.60 19.20
N TYR A 177 -0.62 -15.33 19.32
CA TYR A 177 -0.05 -14.80 20.56
C TYR A 177 -0.62 -13.42 20.89
N PHE A 178 -0.71 -12.52 19.90
CA PHE A 178 -1.30 -11.18 20.07
C PHE A 178 -2.79 -11.25 20.40
N MET A 179 -3.55 -12.13 19.73
CA MET A 179 -4.95 -12.40 20.08
C MET A 179 -5.10 -12.86 21.54
N LYS A 180 -4.25 -13.80 21.98
CA LYS A 180 -4.28 -14.32 23.36
C LYS A 180 -3.92 -13.26 24.40
N LYS A 181 -3.11 -12.26 24.03
CA LYS A 181 -2.68 -11.16 24.90
C LYS A 181 -3.66 -9.99 24.95
N GLU A 182 -4.75 -10.05 24.19
CA GLU A 182 -5.77 -8.98 24.12
C GLU A 182 -5.20 -7.62 23.70
N ILE A 183 -4.14 -7.65 22.88
CA ILE A 183 -3.49 -6.46 22.29
C ILE A 183 -3.62 -6.47 20.75
N ALA A 184 -4.49 -7.32 20.21
CA ALA A 184 -4.76 -7.38 18.78
C ALA A 184 -5.58 -6.17 18.33
N ASN A 185 -5.25 -5.64 17.15
CA ASN A 185 -6.06 -4.64 16.43
C ASN A 185 -6.69 -5.27 15.18
N TYR A 186 -7.46 -4.48 14.43
CA TYR A 186 -8.06 -4.93 13.18
C TYR A 186 -7.06 -5.55 12.17
N GLU A 187 -5.81 -5.08 12.12
CA GLU A 187 -4.80 -5.64 11.22
C GLU A 187 -4.41 -7.08 11.60
N VAL A 188 -4.35 -7.39 12.89
CA VAL A 188 -4.12 -8.78 13.36
C VAL A 188 -5.27 -9.68 12.94
N HIS A 189 -6.52 -9.21 13.09
CA HIS A 189 -7.70 -9.91 12.60
C HIS A 189 -7.67 -10.10 11.08
N TYR A 190 -7.33 -9.05 10.34
CA TYR A 190 -7.21 -9.09 8.89
C TYR A 190 -6.21 -10.16 8.42
N LEU A 191 -5.00 -10.18 9.01
CA LEU A 191 -3.97 -11.15 8.67
C LEU A 191 -4.34 -12.58 9.09
N LEU A 192 -5.02 -12.78 10.22
CA LEU A 192 -5.57 -14.10 10.59
C LEU A 192 -6.64 -14.55 9.59
N GLY A 193 -7.44 -13.62 9.08
CA GLY A 193 -8.39 -13.84 7.99
C GLY A 193 -7.70 -14.44 6.75
N ILE A 194 -6.61 -13.82 6.31
CA ILE A 194 -5.79 -14.30 5.19
C ILE A 194 -5.19 -15.68 5.48
N VAL A 195 -4.62 -15.86 6.67
CA VAL A 195 -4.01 -17.14 7.09
C VAL A 195 -5.02 -18.27 7.06
N TYR A 196 -6.18 -18.11 7.70
CA TYR A 196 -7.22 -19.14 7.73
C TYR A 196 -7.85 -19.38 6.36
N LYS A 197 -7.97 -18.35 5.52
CA LYS A 197 -8.40 -18.53 4.12
C LYS A 197 -7.41 -19.40 3.35
N GLY A 198 -6.10 -19.16 3.51
CA GLY A 198 -5.04 -19.96 2.90
C GLY A 198 -5.01 -21.41 3.39
N GLU A 199 -5.42 -21.65 4.63
CA GLU A 199 -5.63 -22.99 5.20
C GLU A 199 -6.99 -23.62 4.79
N GLU A 200 -7.80 -22.93 4.00
CA GLU A 200 -9.16 -23.30 3.61
C GLU A 200 -10.16 -23.43 4.80
N ASP A 201 -9.81 -22.90 5.98
CA ASP A 201 -10.72 -22.77 7.12
C ASP A 201 -11.58 -21.50 6.97
N TYR A 202 -12.48 -21.54 5.98
CA TYR A 202 -13.34 -20.42 5.62
C TYR A 202 -14.20 -19.88 6.78
N PRO A 203 -14.76 -20.70 7.70
CA PRO A 203 -15.51 -20.18 8.84
C PRO A 203 -14.65 -19.30 9.76
N ARG A 204 -13.42 -19.71 10.09
CA ARG A 204 -12.52 -18.88 10.90
C ARG A 204 -12.03 -17.66 10.13
N ALA A 205 -11.72 -17.82 8.84
CA ALA A 205 -11.35 -16.71 7.99
C ALA A 205 -12.44 -15.62 8.00
N MET A 206 -13.70 -16.01 7.78
CA MET A 206 -14.85 -15.10 7.80
C MET A 206 -15.05 -14.44 9.16
N HIS A 207 -14.85 -15.16 10.26
CA HIS A 207 -14.92 -14.56 11.59
C HIS A 207 -13.89 -13.44 11.74
N HIS A 208 -12.61 -13.72 11.50
CA HIS A 208 -11.55 -12.73 11.67
C HIS A 208 -11.66 -11.57 10.67
N LEU A 209 -12.00 -11.83 9.40
CA LEU A 209 -12.22 -10.76 8.43
C LEU A 209 -13.41 -9.87 8.79
N ARG A 210 -14.47 -10.42 9.42
CA ARG A 210 -15.60 -9.63 9.92
C ARG A 210 -15.18 -8.70 11.05
N GLU A 211 -14.43 -9.20 12.03
CA GLU A 211 -13.89 -8.35 13.10
C GLU A 211 -13.01 -7.23 12.53
N ALA A 212 -12.19 -7.52 11.51
CA ALA A 212 -11.35 -6.51 10.87
C ALA A 212 -12.19 -5.37 10.23
N VAL A 213 -13.25 -5.71 9.47
CA VAL A 213 -14.09 -4.70 8.80
C VAL A 213 -15.08 -3.99 9.73
N LEU A 214 -15.26 -4.46 10.96
CA LEU A 214 -16.02 -3.73 11.99
C LEU A 214 -15.26 -2.49 12.46
N GLU A 215 -13.92 -2.56 12.49
CA GLU A 215 -13.05 -1.44 12.88
C GLU A 215 -12.59 -0.64 11.65
N ASP A 216 -12.10 -1.30 10.60
CA ASP A 216 -11.70 -0.68 9.34
C ASP A 216 -12.77 -0.89 8.26
N THR A 217 -13.76 -0.01 8.25
CA THR A 217 -14.89 -0.09 7.32
C THR A 217 -14.52 0.22 5.87
N ASN A 218 -13.31 0.74 5.61
CA ASN A 218 -12.86 1.16 4.27
C ASN A 218 -11.90 0.16 3.62
N ASN A 219 -11.85 -1.08 4.13
CA ASN A 219 -10.96 -2.11 3.64
C ASN A 219 -11.56 -2.92 2.47
N ALA A 220 -11.39 -2.44 1.23
CA ALA A 220 -11.92 -3.11 0.03
C ALA A 220 -11.39 -4.56 -0.11
N GLU A 221 -10.12 -4.79 0.21
CA GLU A 221 -9.48 -6.11 0.14
C GLU A 221 -10.13 -7.10 1.12
N ALA A 222 -10.35 -6.71 2.37
CA ALA A 222 -11.01 -7.55 3.37
C ALA A 222 -12.45 -7.92 2.96
N TYR A 223 -13.19 -6.99 2.35
CA TYR A 223 -14.51 -7.29 1.78
C TYR A 223 -14.43 -8.27 0.61
N ASN A 224 -13.46 -8.12 -0.29
CA ASN A 224 -13.25 -9.10 -1.37
C ASN A 224 -12.91 -10.50 -0.81
N LEU A 225 -12.02 -10.58 0.19
CA LEU A 225 -11.69 -11.84 0.86
C LEU A 225 -12.90 -12.49 1.54
N LEU A 226 -13.76 -11.69 2.20
CA LEU A 226 -15.03 -12.18 2.74
C LEU A 226 -15.93 -12.76 1.65
N GLY A 227 -16.02 -12.07 0.50
CA GLY A 227 -16.77 -12.55 -0.64
C GLY A 227 -16.23 -13.87 -1.19
N GLU A 228 -14.91 -14.02 -1.29
CA GLU A 228 -14.26 -15.26 -1.71
C GLU A 228 -14.54 -16.42 -0.74
N CYS A 229 -14.44 -16.18 0.58
CA CYS A 229 -14.78 -17.18 1.58
C CYS A 229 -16.27 -17.58 1.51
N CYS A 230 -17.17 -16.62 1.30
CA CYS A 230 -18.59 -16.88 1.09
C CYS A 230 -18.85 -17.71 -0.18
N LEU A 231 -18.16 -17.41 -1.28
CA LEU A 231 -18.28 -18.16 -2.54
C LEU A 231 -17.85 -19.62 -2.37
N LYS A 232 -16.82 -19.89 -1.56
CA LYS A 232 -16.31 -21.23 -1.23
C LYS A 232 -17.21 -22.03 -0.30
N THR A 233 -18.11 -21.36 0.40
CA THR A 233 -19.06 -21.95 1.37
C THR A 233 -20.51 -21.88 0.89
N ASP A 234 -20.73 -21.60 -0.39
CA ASP A 234 -22.04 -21.49 -1.06
C ASP A 234 -22.97 -20.43 -0.45
N PHE A 235 -22.42 -19.41 0.22
CA PHE A 235 -23.13 -18.21 0.68
C PHE A 235 -23.16 -17.14 -0.42
N ASP A 236 -23.70 -17.51 -1.58
CA ASP A 236 -23.65 -16.71 -2.81
C ASP A 236 -24.23 -15.28 -2.65
N LYS A 237 -25.31 -15.10 -1.87
CA LYS A 237 -25.92 -13.76 -1.64
C LYS A 237 -25.01 -12.84 -0.82
N GLN A 238 -24.34 -13.39 0.19
CA GLN A 238 -23.39 -12.67 1.00
C GLN A 238 -22.14 -12.34 0.18
N ALA A 239 -21.68 -13.29 -0.64
CA ALA A 239 -20.56 -13.07 -1.55
C ALA A 239 -20.82 -11.87 -2.48
N GLU A 240 -22.00 -11.82 -3.12
CA GLU A 240 -22.43 -10.70 -3.96
C GLU A 240 -22.35 -9.35 -3.21
N SER A 241 -22.91 -9.31 -1.99
CA SER A 241 -22.93 -8.10 -1.17
C SER A 241 -21.52 -7.61 -0.83
N PHE A 242 -20.61 -8.53 -0.51
CA PHE A 242 -19.23 -8.19 -0.15
C PHE A 242 -18.41 -7.75 -1.36
N PHE A 243 -18.55 -8.39 -2.52
CA PHE A 243 -17.87 -7.93 -3.75
C PHE A 243 -18.36 -6.54 -4.18
N VAL A 244 -19.67 -6.29 -4.10
CA VAL A 244 -20.24 -4.97 -4.39
C VAL A 244 -19.70 -3.91 -3.42
N MET A 245 -19.55 -4.25 -2.13
CA MET A 245 -18.96 -3.33 -1.16
C MET A 245 -17.49 -3.03 -1.46
N ALA A 246 -16.69 -4.05 -1.83
CA ALA A 246 -15.30 -3.86 -2.24
C ALA A 246 -15.18 -2.89 -3.42
N ILE A 247 -16.00 -3.08 -4.48
CA ILE A 247 -16.05 -2.18 -5.66
C ILE A 247 -16.48 -0.76 -5.27
N ARG A 248 -17.42 -0.63 -4.33
CA ARG A 248 -17.90 0.67 -3.88
C ARG A 248 -16.83 1.45 -3.10
N LEU A 249 -16.01 0.75 -2.33
CA LEU A 249 -14.93 1.35 -1.54
C LEU A 249 -13.74 1.72 -2.42
N ASP A 250 -13.39 0.83 -3.34
CA ASP A 250 -12.33 1.06 -4.32
C ASP A 250 -12.81 0.67 -5.72
N THR A 251 -13.13 1.68 -6.51
CA THR A 251 -13.61 1.49 -7.88
C THR A 251 -12.55 0.94 -8.82
N ALA A 252 -11.26 1.01 -8.44
CA ALA A 252 -10.13 0.46 -9.18
C ALA A 252 -9.76 -0.97 -8.74
N TYR A 253 -10.45 -1.54 -7.74
CA TYR A 253 -10.16 -2.88 -7.23
C TYR A 253 -10.65 -4.00 -8.15
N LEU A 254 -9.82 -4.32 -9.15
CA LEU A 254 -10.12 -5.22 -10.26
C LEU A 254 -10.57 -6.65 -9.82
N ASP A 255 -9.99 -7.18 -8.75
CA ASP A 255 -10.30 -8.54 -8.26
C ASP A 255 -11.76 -8.70 -7.87
N ALA A 256 -12.38 -7.66 -7.27
CA ALA A 256 -13.79 -7.73 -6.89
C ALA A 256 -14.72 -7.77 -8.10
N TYR A 257 -14.42 -7.05 -9.18
CA TYR A 257 -15.19 -7.16 -10.44
C TYR A 257 -15.08 -8.55 -11.04
N TYR A 258 -13.87 -9.11 -11.09
CA TYR A 258 -13.65 -10.46 -11.62
C TYR A 258 -14.40 -11.50 -10.79
N ASN A 259 -14.31 -11.43 -9.47
CA ASN A 259 -14.99 -12.34 -8.55
C ASN A 259 -16.52 -12.23 -8.63
N LEU A 260 -17.06 -11.01 -8.75
CA LEU A 260 -18.49 -10.79 -8.94
C LEU A 260 -18.97 -11.32 -10.30
N GLY A 261 -18.22 -11.10 -11.37
CA GLY A 261 -18.52 -11.65 -12.70
C GLY A 261 -18.52 -13.19 -12.70
N ARG A 262 -17.57 -13.81 -11.99
CA ARG A 262 -17.55 -15.27 -11.78
C ARG A 262 -18.76 -15.78 -11.00
N LEU A 263 -19.16 -15.07 -9.95
CA LEU A 263 -20.36 -15.41 -9.18
C LEU A 263 -21.62 -15.37 -10.05
N TYR A 264 -21.80 -14.32 -10.85
CA TYR A 264 -22.93 -14.22 -11.79
C TYR A 264 -22.90 -15.29 -12.87
N TYR A 265 -21.72 -15.63 -13.39
CA TYR A 265 -21.57 -16.75 -14.31
C TYR A 265 -21.97 -18.10 -13.67
N LYS A 266 -21.54 -18.38 -12.42
CA LYS A 266 -21.96 -19.57 -11.64
C LYS A 266 -23.48 -19.62 -11.50
N GLN A 267 -24.12 -18.47 -11.28
CA GLN A 267 -25.57 -18.32 -11.14
C GLN A 267 -26.34 -18.33 -12.48
N GLN A 268 -25.65 -18.45 -13.62
CA GLN A 268 -26.22 -18.35 -14.97
C GLN A 268 -26.87 -16.99 -15.27
N LYS A 269 -26.51 -15.94 -14.52
CA LYS A 269 -26.88 -14.54 -14.79
C LYS A 269 -25.90 -13.94 -15.79
N TYR A 270 -25.94 -14.44 -17.03
CA TYR A 270 -24.90 -14.14 -18.01
C TYR A 270 -24.87 -12.66 -18.43
N ASP A 271 -26.02 -11.98 -18.51
CA ASP A 271 -26.07 -10.56 -18.84
C ASP A 271 -25.43 -9.69 -17.74
N ASP A 272 -25.72 -9.98 -16.46
CA ASP A 272 -25.09 -9.31 -15.32
C ASP A 272 -23.58 -9.58 -15.28
N ALA A 273 -23.16 -10.81 -15.59
CA ALA A 273 -21.75 -11.18 -15.71
C ALA A 273 -21.06 -10.40 -16.83
N VAL A 274 -21.68 -10.28 -18.01
CA VAL A 274 -21.14 -9.45 -19.12
C VAL A 274 -20.97 -8.01 -18.66
N HIS A 275 -22.00 -7.42 -18.04
CA HIS A 275 -21.97 -6.03 -17.59
C HIS A 275 -20.79 -5.76 -16.64
N ILE A 276 -20.66 -6.56 -15.58
CA ILE A 276 -19.59 -6.38 -14.59
C ILE A 276 -18.19 -6.63 -15.19
N LEU A 277 -18.04 -7.62 -16.07
CA LEU A 277 -16.77 -7.90 -16.72
C LEU A 277 -16.40 -6.85 -17.79
N GLU A 278 -17.38 -6.22 -18.44
CA GLU A 278 -17.14 -5.04 -19.29
C GLU A 278 -16.73 -3.80 -18.47
N GLU A 279 -17.25 -3.63 -17.25
CA GLU A 279 -16.76 -2.61 -16.31
C GLU A 279 -15.31 -2.90 -15.88
N TYR A 280 -14.96 -4.16 -15.54
CA TYR A 280 -13.56 -4.53 -15.29
C TYR A 280 -12.64 -4.06 -16.43
N VAL A 281 -13.00 -4.37 -17.68
CA VAL A 281 -12.15 -4.03 -18.84
C VAL A 281 -12.00 -2.52 -18.96
N ARG A 282 -13.08 -1.75 -18.76
CA ARG A 282 -13.03 -0.29 -18.79
C ARG A 282 -12.16 0.29 -17.66
N THR A 283 -12.32 -0.21 -16.44
CA THR A 283 -11.51 0.20 -15.29
C THR A 283 -10.04 -0.11 -15.55
N LYS A 284 -9.72 -1.30 -16.04
CA LYS A 284 -8.35 -1.70 -16.38
C LYS A 284 -7.75 -0.85 -17.49
N GLU A 285 -8.49 -0.58 -18.57
CA GLU A 285 -8.03 0.29 -19.65
C GLU A 285 -7.76 1.73 -19.15
N ALA A 286 -8.56 2.21 -18.18
CA ALA A 286 -8.32 3.51 -17.55
C ALA A 286 -7.09 3.51 -16.64
N THR A 287 -6.87 2.46 -15.82
CA THR A 287 -5.68 2.35 -14.98
C THR A 287 -4.41 2.19 -15.81
N ASP A 288 -4.42 1.29 -16.80
CA ASP A 288 -3.30 1.07 -17.71
C ASP A 288 -2.94 2.35 -18.50
N PHE A 289 -3.93 3.19 -18.86
CA PHE A 289 -3.68 4.48 -19.49
C PHE A 289 -2.95 5.45 -18.55
N VAL A 290 -3.38 5.55 -17.30
CA VAL A 290 -2.71 6.39 -16.30
C VAL A 290 -1.29 5.88 -16.03
N ASP A 291 -1.10 4.57 -15.87
CA ASP A 291 0.20 3.95 -15.60
C ASP A 291 1.18 4.12 -16.77
N SER A 292 0.65 4.14 -18.01
CA SER A 292 1.46 4.39 -19.21
C SER A 292 2.05 5.80 -19.29
N LEU A 293 1.51 6.76 -18.52
CA LEU A 293 2.06 8.11 -18.45
C LEU A 293 3.41 8.12 -17.71
N TRP A 294 3.68 7.11 -16.89
CA TRP A 294 4.81 7.06 -15.96
C TRP A 294 5.66 5.79 -16.09
N SER A 295 5.21 4.77 -16.84
CA SER A 295 5.94 3.51 -17.04
C SER A 295 5.67 2.88 -18.42
N GLU A 296 6.59 2.05 -18.91
CA GLU A 296 6.34 1.23 -20.11
C GLU A 296 5.40 0.07 -19.76
N ASN A 297 4.14 0.22 -20.19
CA ASN A 297 3.04 -0.72 -19.97
C ASN A 297 3.41 -2.18 -20.30
N LYS A 298 3.36 -3.07 -19.31
CA LYS A 298 3.26 -4.52 -19.52
C LYS A 298 1.82 -4.93 -19.25
N VAL A 299 1.08 -5.30 -20.30
CA VAL A 299 -0.21 -5.97 -20.13
C VAL A 299 0.06 -7.29 -19.41
N GLY A 300 -0.26 -7.35 -18.11
CA GLY A 300 0.00 -8.52 -17.27
C GLY A 300 -0.89 -9.72 -17.63
N ASP A 301 -0.37 -10.92 -17.37
CA ASP A 301 -1.04 -12.23 -17.52
C ASP A 301 -2.39 -12.32 -16.79
N GLU A 302 -2.63 -11.45 -15.81
CA GLU A 302 -3.82 -11.42 -14.95
C GLU A 302 -5.15 -11.20 -15.71
N ALA A 303 -5.12 -10.59 -16.90
CA ALA A 303 -6.33 -10.39 -17.71
C ALA A 303 -6.76 -11.65 -18.48
N VAL A 304 -5.92 -12.67 -18.57
CA VAL A 304 -6.18 -13.89 -19.37
C VAL A 304 -7.43 -14.64 -18.88
N PRO A 305 -7.57 -14.99 -17.58
CA PRO A 305 -8.76 -15.68 -17.09
C PRO A 305 -10.05 -14.87 -17.28
N LEU A 306 -9.95 -13.55 -17.15
CA LEU A 306 -11.06 -12.63 -17.38
C LEU A 306 -11.53 -12.66 -18.84
N TYR A 307 -10.62 -12.52 -19.80
CA TYR A 307 -10.98 -12.54 -21.21
C TYR A 307 -11.62 -13.87 -21.62
N ASN A 308 -11.15 -14.99 -21.07
CA ASN A 308 -11.78 -16.28 -21.28
C ASN A 308 -13.21 -16.31 -20.73
N LEU A 309 -13.40 -15.86 -19.48
CA LEU A 309 -14.71 -15.81 -18.84
C LEU A 309 -15.69 -14.91 -19.61
N LEU A 310 -15.29 -13.71 -19.97
CA LEU A 310 -16.12 -12.77 -20.74
C LEU A 310 -16.44 -13.33 -22.14
N GLY A 311 -15.50 -14.01 -22.79
CA GLY A 311 -15.74 -14.72 -24.04
C GLY A 311 -16.80 -15.82 -23.89
N ASN A 312 -16.75 -16.59 -22.81
CA ASN A 312 -17.76 -17.60 -22.49
C ASN A 312 -19.14 -16.97 -22.23
N CYS A 313 -19.21 -15.87 -21.48
CA CYS A 313 -20.45 -15.12 -21.29
C CYS A 313 -21.05 -14.68 -22.64
N TYR A 314 -20.25 -14.11 -23.54
CA TYR A 314 -20.72 -13.70 -24.86
C TYR A 314 -21.18 -14.84 -25.74
N LYS A 315 -20.54 -16.01 -25.64
CA LYS A 315 -20.97 -17.22 -26.37
C LYS A 315 -22.39 -17.59 -25.96
N VAL A 316 -22.69 -17.55 -24.66
CA VAL A 316 -24.00 -17.93 -24.12
C VAL A 316 -25.06 -16.85 -24.39
N THR A 317 -24.71 -15.56 -24.35
CA THR A 317 -25.63 -14.45 -24.68
C THR A 317 -25.77 -14.21 -26.20
N ASN A 318 -25.34 -15.16 -27.03
CA ASN A 318 -25.46 -15.12 -28.50
C ASN A 318 -24.75 -13.93 -29.17
N ASN A 319 -23.57 -13.55 -28.66
CA ASN A 319 -22.69 -12.51 -29.19
C ASN A 319 -21.35 -13.09 -29.71
N PRO A 320 -21.36 -13.97 -30.73
CA PRO A 320 -20.18 -14.74 -31.13
C PRO A 320 -19.00 -13.88 -31.64
N ALA A 321 -19.27 -12.71 -32.21
CA ALA A 321 -18.22 -11.79 -32.64
C ALA A 321 -17.47 -11.18 -31.44
N LYS A 322 -18.20 -10.76 -30.40
CA LYS A 322 -17.60 -10.28 -29.14
C LYS A 322 -16.87 -11.42 -28.42
N ALA A 323 -17.46 -12.62 -28.39
CA ALA A 323 -16.82 -13.81 -27.81
C ALA A 323 -15.45 -14.10 -28.44
N ARG A 324 -15.40 -14.16 -29.77
CA ARG A 324 -14.16 -14.34 -30.53
C ARG A 324 -13.13 -13.27 -30.19
N LYS A 325 -13.53 -12.00 -30.19
CA LYS A 325 -12.63 -10.88 -29.88
C LYS A 325 -11.96 -11.03 -28.50
N MET A 326 -12.71 -11.47 -27.48
CA MET A 326 -12.16 -11.65 -26.13
C MET A 326 -11.20 -12.84 -26.07
N TRP A 327 -11.55 -13.97 -26.68
CA TRP A 327 -10.65 -15.12 -26.76
C TRP A 327 -9.38 -14.84 -27.55
N GLU A 328 -9.46 -14.06 -28.63
CA GLU A 328 -8.28 -13.60 -29.38
C GLU A 328 -7.40 -12.68 -28.53
N LYS A 329 -7.99 -11.77 -27.72
CA LYS A 329 -7.23 -10.99 -26.73
C LYS A 329 -6.50 -11.92 -25.75
N SER A 330 -7.17 -12.93 -25.23
CA SER A 330 -6.55 -13.92 -24.33
C SER A 330 -5.37 -14.65 -24.99
N LEU A 331 -5.55 -15.16 -26.21
CA LEU A 331 -4.52 -15.87 -26.97
C LEU A 331 -3.35 -14.98 -27.40
N SER A 332 -3.57 -13.66 -27.54
CA SER A 332 -2.48 -12.72 -27.84
C SER A 332 -1.51 -12.55 -26.67
N ILE A 333 -1.97 -12.78 -25.44
CA ILE A 333 -1.16 -12.73 -24.22
C ILE A 333 -0.54 -14.10 -23.95
N GLN A 334 -1.36 -15.16 -23.97
CA GLN A 334 -0.93 -16.55 -23.75
C GLN A 334 -1.36 -17.44 -24.92
N PRO A 335 -0.48 -17.65 -25.93
CA PRO A 335 -0.84 -18.37 -27.16
C PRO A 335 -1.02 -19.88 -27.01
N ASP A 336 -0.68 -20.49 -25.89
CA ASP A 336 -0.66 -21.93 -25.65
C ASP A 336 -1.98 -22.50 -25.07
N GLN A 337 -2.98 -21.65 -24.82
CA GLN A 337 -4.31 -22.02 -24.31
C GLN A 337 -5.14 -22.83 -25.32
N GLN A 338 -5.08 -24.17 -25.22
CA GLN A 338 -5.71 -25.09 -26.18
C GLN A 338 -7.25 -25.05 -26.14
N ASP A 339 -7.84 -24.90 -24.96
CA ASP A 339 -9.29 -24.76 -24.74
C ASP A 339 -9.86 -23.53 -25.46
N ILE A 340 -9.14 -22.40 -25.40
CA ILE A 340 -9.55 -21.16 -26.06
C ILE A 340 -9.43 -21.30 -27.59
N LYS A 341 -8.38 -21.95 -28.10
CA LYS A 341 -8.25 -22.23 -29.55
C LYS A 341 -9.42 -23.06 -30.06
N GLU A 342 -9.82 -24.08 -29.32
CA GLU A 342 -10.97 -24.93 -29.65
C GLU A 342 -12.26 -24.10 -29.68
N ASN A 343 -12.49 -23.25 -28.68
CA ASN A 343 -13.63 -22.32 -28.64
C ASN A 343 -13.69 -21.39 -29.86
N VAL A 344 -12.56 -20.79 -30.26
CA VAL A 344 -12.47 -19.91 -31.45
C VAL A 344 -12.75 -20.67 -32.74
N SER A 345 -12.19 -21.88 -32.88
CA SER A 345 -12.38 -22.73 -34.06
C SER A 345 -13.83 -23.21 -34.21
N GLY A 346 -14.49 -23.56 -33.10
CA GLY A 346 -15.90 -24.01 -33.07
C GLY A 346 -16.90 -22.95 -33.55
N LEU A 347 -16.63 -21.66 -33.29
CA LEU A 347 -17.42 -20.55 -33.83
C LEU A 347 -17.33 -20.43 -35.36
N SER A 348 -16.18 -20.79 -35.95
CA SER A 348 -15.98 -20.74 -37.40
C SER A 348 -16.74 -21.85 -38.14
N GLN A 349 -16.83 -23.04 -37.53
CA GLN A 349 -17.55 -24.18 -38.10
C GLN A 349 -19.07 -23.98 -38.10
N THR A 350 -19.63 -23.40 -37.02
CA THR A 350 -21.06 -23.06 -36.93
C THR A 350 -21.47 -21.99 -37.94
N ALA A 351 -20.64 -20.97 -38.16
CA ALA A 351 -20.87 -19.96 -39.20
C ALA A 351 -20.81 -20.53 -40.63
N GLN A 352 -19.90 -21.48 -40.90
CA GLN A 352 -19.81 -22.16 -42.20
C GLN A 352 -21.00 -23.10 -42.47
N MET A 353 -21.51 -23.80 -41.45
CA MET A 353 -22.73 -24.61 -41.60
C MET A 353 -23.96 -23.77 -41.91
N HIS A 354 -24.18 -22.65 -41.22
CA HIS A 354 -25.32 -21.77 -41.48
C HIS A 354 -25.28 -21.20 -42.91
N LYS A 355 -24.08 -20.83 -43.39
CA LYS A 355 -23.90 -20.33 -44.77
C LYS A 355 -24.11 -21.40 -45.83
N ARG A 356 -23.84 -22.68 -45.52
CA ARG A 356 -24.14 -23.82 -46.41
C ARG A 356 -25.64 -24.14 -46.43
N ILE A 357 -26.35 -24.03 -45.31
CA ILE A 357 -27.79 -24.28 -45.26
C ILE A 357 -28.56 -23.19 -46.01
N SER A 358 -28.15 -21.92 -45.91
CA SER A 358 -28.78 -20.83 -46.68
C SER A 358 -28.59 -20.96 -48.20
N LEU A 359 -27.48 -21.55 -48.65
CA LEU A 359 -27.21 -21.80 -50.07
C LEU A 359 -27.92 -23.03 -50.65
N VAL A 360 -28.59 -23.84 -49.81
CA VAL A 360 -29.32 -25.06 -50.22
C VAL A 360 -30.84 -24.86 -50.20
N ILE A 361 -31.32 -23.71 -49.70
CA ILE A 361 -32.75 -23.37 -49.59
C ILE A 361 -33.22 -22.38 -50.68
N ASP A 362 -32.30 -21.82 -51.47
CA ASP A 362 -32.60 -21.11 -52.73
C ASP A 362 -32.49 -22.06 -53.93
#